data_AF-A0A3L8SFD6-F1
#
_entry.id   AF-A0A3L8SFD6-F1
#
_cell.length_a   1.000
_cell.length_b   1.000
_cell.length_c   1.000
_cell.angle_alpha   90.00
_cell.angle_beta   90.00
_cell.angle_gamma   90.00
#
_symmetry.space_group_name_H-M   'P 1'
#
loop_
_entity.id
_entity.type
_entity.pdbx_description
1 polymer ?
#
loop_
_entity_poly.entity_id
_entity_poly.type
_entity_poly.pdbx_seq_one_letter_code
_entity_poly.pdbx_strand_id
1 'polypeptide(L)'
;MCPKSEDVWLEAAQLQPGDTAKAVVGQAVQCLPQSVRIYIRAAELETDICAMKRVLRKALEHVPNLVHLWKAAVQLEEPEDARIMLSRAVECCPTSAELWLVLRRLET
;
A
#
# COMPACT_ATOMS: atom_id res chain seq x y z
N MET A 1 2.02 -7.08 25.82
CA MET A 1 1.40 -6.69 24.53
C MET A 1 1.73 -7.76 23.52
N CYS A 2 0.77 -8.24 22.72
CA CYS A 2 1.01 -9.30 21.73
C CYS A 2 1.46 -8.66 20.40
N PRO A 3 2.75 -8.70 20.03
CA PRO A 3 3.28 -7.97 18.88
C PRO A 3 2.80 -8.53 17.52
N LYS A 4 2.08 -9.67 17.52
CA LYS A 4 1.66 -10.40 16.33
C LYS A 4 0.20 -10.14 15.90
N SER A 5 -0.59 -9.45 16.71
CA SER A 5 -1.99 -9.17 16.36
C SER A 5 -2.09 -7.86 15.61
N GLU A 6 -2.53 -7.90 14.35
CA GLU A 6 -2.76 -6.71 13.55
C GLU A 6 -3.86 -5.81 14.12
N ASP A 7 -4.92 -6.40 14.70
CA ASP A 7 -6.04 -5.64 15.26
C ASP A 7 -5.59 -4.77 16.45
N VAL A 8 -4.68 -5.27 17.29
CA VAL A 8 -4.14 -4.49 18.42
C VAL A 8 -3.39 -3.25 17.91
N TRP A 9 -2.65 -3.38 16.81
CA TRP A 9 -1.94 -2.25 16.21
C TRP A 9 -2.88 -1.24 15.56
N LEU A 10 -3.93 -1.72 14.87
CA LEU A 10 -4.92 -0.87 14.23
C LEU A 10 -5.73 -0.08 15.26
N GLU A 11 -6.20 -0.74 16.33
CA GLU A 11 -6.89 -0.09 17.45
C GLU A 11 -5.97 0.91 18.16
N ALA A 12 -4.71 0.55 18.40
CA ALA A 12 -3.74 1.46 19.00
C ALA A 12 -3.52 2.71 18.13
N ALA A 13 -3.45 2.56 16.80
CA ALA A 13 -3.35 3.69 15.88
C ALA A 13 -4.63 4.54 15.82
N GLN A 14 -5.80 3.92 15.99
CA GLN A 14 -7.10 4.62 16.00
C GLN A 14 -7.31 5.48 17.25
N LEU A 15 -6.80 5.04 18.40
CA LEU A 15 -6.93 5.76 19.68
C LEU A 15 -6.00 6.96 19.80
N GLN A 16 -5.01 7.10 18.92
CA GLN A 16 -3.97 8.13 18.99
C GLN A 16 -4.21 9.25 17.98
N PRO A 17 -3.79 10.49 18.28
CA PRO A 17 -3.82 11.60 17.33
C PRO A 17 -2.83 11.36 16.18
N GLY A 18 -3.08 11.98 15.01
CA GLY A 18 -2.43 11.67 13.73
C GLY A 18 -0.90 11.50 13.78
N ASP A 19 -0.17 12.40 14.43
CA ASP A 19 1.30 12.32 14.51
C ASP A 19 1.78 11.11 15.32
N THR A 20 1.11 10.80 16.42
CA THR A 20 1.41 9.63 17.24
C THR A 20 0.93 8.35 16.56
N ALA A 21 -0.20 8.39 15.85
CA ALA A 21 -0.71 7.27 15.07
C ALA A 21 0.28 6.85 13.97
N LYS A 22 0.94 7.81 13.30
CA LYS A 22 2.01 7.52 12.33
C LYS A 22 3.18 6.76 12.96
N ALA A 23 3.61 7.16 14.16
CA ALA A 23 4.66 6.45 14.89
C ALA A 23 4.26 5.01 15.26
N VAL A 24 3.03 4.83 15.74
CA VAL A 24 2.46 3.51 16.08
C VAL A 24 2.40 2.61 14.86
N VAL A 25 1.87 3.11 13.73
CA VAL A 25 1.78 2.34 12.49
C VAL A 25 3.18 2.07 11.91
N GLY A 26 4.11 3.00 12.03
CA GLY A 26 5.51 2.79 11.65
C GLY A 26 6.18 1.64 12.39
N GLN A 27 5.89 1.47 13.68
CA GLN A 27 6.31 0.31 14.47
C GLN A 27 5.57 -0.96 14.04
N ALA A 28 4.26 -0.86 13.83
CA ALA A 28 3.42 -1.98 13.40
C ALA A 28 3.92 -2.60 12.08
N VAL A 29 4.31 -1.77 11.11
CA VAL A 29 4.89 -2.20 9.83
C VAL A 29 6.20 -2.98 10.02
N GLN A 30 7.03 -2.62 11.00
CA GLN A 30 8.28 -3.34 11.28
C GLN A 30 8.01 -4.70 11.94
N CYS A 31 6.96 -4.81 12.76
CA CYS A 31 6.56 -6.06 13.40
C CYS A 31 5.80 -7.00 12.45
N LEU A 32 4.98 -6.43 11.56
CA LEU A 32 4.05 -7.14 10.68
C LEU A 32 4.16 -6.64 9.23
N PRO A 33 5.31 -6.85 8.56
CA PRO A 33 5.57 -6.34 7.21
C PRO A 33 4.69 -6.97 6.11
N GLN A 34 3.99 -8.07 6.41
CA GLN A 34 3.08 -8.71 5.45
C GLN A 34 1.62 -8.26 5.60
N SER A 35 1.27 -7.47 6.63
CA SER A 35 -0.11 -7.04 6.84
C SER A 35 -0.43 -5.80 6.01
N VAL A 36 -1.22 -6.00 4.95
CA VAL A 36 -1.66 -4.91 4.06
C VAL A 36 -2.61 -3.95 4.75
N ARG A 37 -3.41 -4.41 5.73
CA ARG A 37 -4.30 -3.53 6.50
C ARG A 37 -3.52 -2.42 7.21
N ILE A 38 -2.35 -2.75 7.75
CA ILE A 38 -1.47 -1.79 8.43
C ILE A 38 -0.92 -0.76 7.42
N TYR A 39 -0.50 -1.19 6.22
CA TYR A 39 -0.04 -0.25 5.19
C TYR A 39 -1.14 0.64 4.63
N ILE A 40 -2.36 0.12 4.46
CA ILE A 40 -3.51 0.95 4.06
C ILE A 40 -3.76 2.00 5.14
N ARG A 41 -3.79 1.59 6.42
CA ARG A 41 -3.96 2.52 7.52
C ARG A 41 -2.83 3.56 7.59
N ALA A 42 -1.59 3.15 7.31
CA ALA A 42 -0.45 4.05 7.22
C ALA A 42 -0.67 5.11 6.13
N ALA A 43 -1.10 4.68 4.93
CA ALA A 43 -1.35 5.55 3.80
C ALA A 43 -2.50 6.54 4.08
N GLU A 44 -3.57 6.11 4.76
CA GLU A 44 -4.70 6.96 5.16
C GLU A 44 -4.33 8.06 6.18
N LEU A 45 -3.32 7.81 7.01
CA LEU A 45 -2.82 8.78 7.98
C LEU A 45 -1.92 9.84 7.33
N GLU A 46 -1.43 9.60 6.11
CA GLU A 46 -0.63 10.57 5.39
C GLU A 46 -1.52 11.61 4.69
N THR A 47 -1.11 12.88 4.82
CA THR A 47 -1.77 14.01 4.15
C THR A 47 -1.06 14.38 2.84
N ASP A 48 0.19 13.98 2.71
CA ASP A 48 1.02 14.25 1.53
C ASP A 48 1.03 13.04 0.59
N ILE A 49 0.78 13.30 -0.68
CA ILE A 49 0.78 12.28 -1.74
C ILE A 49 2.16 11.64 -1.85
N CYS A 50 3.26 12.40 -1.68
CA CYS A 50 4.61 11.82 -1.75
C CYS A 50 4.86 10.83 -0.61
N ALA A 51 4.40 11.13 0.60
CA ALA A 51 4.46 10.22 1.74
C ALA A 51 3.59 8.97 1.51
N MET A 52 2.37 9.14 1.00
CA MET A 52 1.46 8.04 0.68
C MET A 52 2.05 7.09 -0.38
N LYS A 53 2.65 7.62 -1.45
CA LYS A 53 3.38 6.84 -2.47
C LYS A 53 4.51 6.02 -1.84
N ARG A 54 5.30 6.61 -0.95
CA ARG A 54 6.40 5.89 -0.26
C ARG A 54 5.89 4.72 0.58
N VAL A 55 4.79 4.92 1.30
CA VAL A 55 4.16 3.87 2.12
C VAL A 55 3.68 2.71 1.23
N LEU A 56 2.97 3.01 0.14
CA LEU A 56 2.45 1.99 -0.76
C LEU A 56 3.58 1.25 -1.51
N ARG A 57 4.64 1.94 -1.94
CA ARG A 57 5.81 1.30 -2.55
C ARG A 57 6.49 0.34 -1.56
N LYS A 58 6.67 0.75 -0.31
CA LYS A 58 7.18 -0.14 0.74
C LYS A 58 6.27 -1.34 0.97
N ALA A 59 4.95 -1.14 0.95
CA ALA A 59 3.99 -2.24 1.04
C ALA A 59 4.17 -3.24 -0.11
N LEU A 60 4.36 -2.76 -1.34
CA LEU A 60 4.55 -3.59 -2.54
C LEU A 60 5.87 -4.38 -2.51
N GLU A 61 6.91 -3.87 -1.85
CA GLU A 61 8.16 -4.61 -1.64
C GLU A 61 7.94 -5.87 -0.78
N HIS A 62 7.03 -5.79 0.20
CA HIS A 62 6.75 -6.91 1.09
C HIS A 62 5.60 -7.81 0.61
N VAL A 63 4.60 -7.24 -0.08
CA VAL A 63 3.40 -7.95 -0.53
C VAL A 63 3.07 -7.62 -2.00
N PRO A 64 3.86 -8.15 -2.95
CA PRO A 64 3.72 -7.83 -4.37
C PRO A 64 2.55 -8.55 -5.06
N ASN A 65 1.92 -9.54 -4.43
CA ASN A 65 0.88 -10.38 -5.04
C ASN A 65 -0.55 -9.85 -4.83
N LEU A 66 -0.73 -8.68 -4.20
CA LEU A 66 -2.04 -8.11 -3.93
C LEU A 66 -2.42 -7.02 -4.92
N VAL A 67 -3.38 -7.34 -5.79
CA VAL A 67 -3.93 -6.45 -6.82
C VAL A 67 -4.45 -5.13 -6.25
N HIS A 68 -5.13 -5.17 -5.10
CA HIS A 68 -5.70 -3.96 -4.49
C HIS A 68 -4.62 -2.92 -4.13
N LEU A 69 -3.45 -3.39 -3.70
CA LEU A 69 -2.33 -2.53 -3.34
C LEU A 69 -1.69 -1.88 -4.57
N TRP A 70 -1.55 -2.65 -5.66
CA TRP A 70 -1.11 -2.11 -6.95
C TRP A 70 -2.07 -1.05 -7.48
N LYS A 71 -3.39 -1.28 -7.41
CA LYS A 71 -4.39 -0.30 -7.83
C LYS A 71 -4.27 1.01 -7.05
N ALA A 72 -4.17 0.91 -5.72
CA ALA A 72 -4.01 2.09 -4.87
C ALA A 72 -2.72 2.86 -5.20
N ALA A 73 -1.61 2.16 -5.44
CA ALA A 73 -0.35 2.80 -5.80
C ALA A 73 -0.42 3.49 -7.17
N VAL A 74 -0.94 2.79 -8.19
CA VAL A 74 -1.08 3.31 -9.56
C VAL A 74 -1.99 4.54 -9.61
N GLN A 75 -3.06 4.58 -8.80
CA GLN A 75 -3.97 5.72 -8.73
C GLN A 75 -3.32 7.02 -8.24
N LEU A 76 -2.20 6.93 -7.51
CA LEU A 76 -1.46 8.11 -7.06
C LEU A 76 -0.41 8.57 -8.07
N GLU A 77 -0.04 7.74 -9.04
CA GLU A 77 1.02 8.05 -9.99
C GLU A 77 0.51 8.85 -11.19
N GLU A 78 1.42 9.64 -11.77
CA GLU A 78 1.19 10.30 -13.06
C GLU A 78 1.10 9.25 -14.17
N PRO A 79 0.44 9.54 -15.30
CA PRO A 79 0.15 8.54 -16.33
C PRO A 79 1.38 7.79 -16.87
N GLU A 80 2.53 8.47 -16.98
CA GLU A 80 3.79 7.85 -17.41
C GLU A 80 4.30 6.82 -16.40
N ASP A 81 4.36 7.20 -15.11
CA ASP A 81 4.81 6.34 -14.01
C ASP A 81 3.80 5.22 -13.72
N ALA A 82 2.51 5.52 -13.83
CA ALA A 82 1.42 4.56 -13.67
C ALA A 82 1.53 3.41 -14.67
N ARG A 83 1.94 3.69 -15.92
CA ARG A 83 2.19 2.66 -16.93
C ARG A 83 3.34 1.73 -16.55
N ILE A 84 4.47 2.31 -16.12
CA ILE A 84 5.64 1.52 -15.66
C ILE A 84 5.25 0.65 -14.47
N MET A 85 4.51 1.21 -13.52
CA MET A 85 4.06 0.49 -12.33
C MET A 85 3.07 -0.63 -12.68
N LEU A 86 2.14 -0.41 -13.62
CA LEU A 86 1.20 -1.43 -14.08
C LEU A 86 1.88 -2.59 -14.81
N SER A 87 2.92 -2.33 -15.61
CA SER A 87 3.72 -3.40 -16.22
C SER A 87 4.31 -4.33 -15.17
N ARG A 88 4.86 -3.77 -14.09
CA ARG A 88 5.35 -4.59 -12.96
C ARG A 88 4.22 -5.28 -12.20
N ALA A 89 3.06 -4.63 -12.07
CA ALA A 89 1.89 -5.19 -11.41
C ALA A 89 1.37 -6.46 -12.12
N VAL A 90 1.30 -6.46 -13.46
CA VAL A 90 0.86 -7.63 -14.23
C VAL A 90 1.85 -8.79 -14.17
N GLU A 91 3.15 -8.52 -14.04
CA GLU A 91 4.18 -9.55 -13.80
C GLU A 91 4.02 -10.20 -12.42
N CYS A 92 3.75 -9.39 -11.39
CA CYS A 92 3.59 -9.86 -10.02
C CYS A 92 2.22 -10.51 -9.76
N CYS A 93 1.20 -10.11 -10.52
CA CYS A 93 -0.18 -10.59 -10.40
C CYS A 93 -0.73 -11.08 -11.77
N PRO A 94 -0.15 -12.13 -12.38
CA PRO A 94 -0.49 -12.54 -13.74
C PRO A 94 -1.93 -13.03 -13.90
N THR A 95 -2.54 -13.51 -12.82
CA THR A 95 -3.91 -14.01 -12.79
C THR A 95 -4.98 -12.92 -12.77
N SER A 96 -4.59 -11.66 -12.57
CA SER A 96 -5.53 -10.54 -12.46
C SER A 96 -5.89 -9.97 -13.83
N ALA A 97 -7.01 -10.40 -14.40
CA ALA A 97 -7.52 -9.89 -15.68
C ALA A 97 -7.71 -8.36 -15.67
N GLU A 98 -8.08 -7.79 -14.52
CA GLU A 98 -8.32 -6.34 -14.40
C GLU A 98 -7.07 -5.51 -14.62
N LEU A 99 -5.91 -5.92 -14.09
CA LEU A 99 -4.66 -5.19 -14.30
C LEU A 99 -4.25 -5.18 -15.78
N TRP A 100 -4.45 -6.31 -16.47
CA TRP A 100 -4.22 -6.41 -17.91
C TRP A 100 -5.14 -5.49 -18.72
N LEU A 101 -6.41 -5.37 -18.34
CA LEU A 101 -7.35 -4.47 -19.01
C LEU A 101 -6.98 -3.01 -18.81
N VAL A 102 -6.55 -2.62 -17.61
CA VAL A 102 -6.10 -1.25 -17.33
C VAL A 102 -4.82 -0.95 -18.10
N LEU A 103 -3.84 -1.86 -18.09
CA LEU A 103 -2.59 -1.69 -18.84
C LEU A 103 -2.87 -1.42 -20.32
N ARG A 104 -3.69 -2.26 -20.98
CA ARG A 104 -4.04 -2.09 -22.40
C ARG A 104 -4.69 -0.74 -22.72
N ARG A 105 -5.52 -0.20 -21.82
CA ARG A 105 -6.16 1.11 -22.01
C ARG A 105 -5.17 2.27 -21.94
N LEU A 106 -4.02 2.09 -21.30
CA LEU A 106 -2.96 3.10 -21.21
C LEU A 106 -1.96 2.99 -22.36
N GLU A 107 -2.02 1.95 -23.19
CA GLU A 107 -1.15 1.80 -24.35
C GLU A 107 -1.72 2.39 -25.64
N THR A 108 -3.02 2.70 -25.66
CA THR A 108 -3.76 3.32 -26.77
C THR A 108 -3.80 4.83 -26.65
#